data_AF-A0A4V6N4F0-F1
#
_entry.id   AF-A0A4V6N4F0-F1
#
_cell.length_a   1.000
_cell.length_b   1.000
_cell.length_c   1.000
_cell.angle_alpha   90.00
_cell.angle_beta   90.00
_cell.angle_gamma   90.00
#
_symmetry.space_group_name_H-M   'P 1'
#
loop_
_entity.id
_entity.type
_entity.pdbx_description
1 polymer ?
#
loop_
_entity_poly.entity_id
_entity_poly.type
_entity_poly.pdbx_seq_one_letter_code
_entity_poly.pdbx_strand_id
1 'polypeptide(L)'
;MGRGRALEVMLSARDYDAELAERYGWINRALPANELDEFVGGLARRLARFPAAGQATVKDRVNAIALAPADDFRRDSDLFGAAVRGAEAQARIQAALAHGFQNRDAELDLAKLLGDLAV
;
A
#
# COMPACT_ATOMS: atom_id res chain seq x y z
N MET A 1 -1.97 3.75 10.91
CA MET A 1 -2.34 2.39 11.39
C MET A 1 -1.77 1.97 12.75
N GLY A 2 -0.53 2.30 13.12
CA GLY A 2 0.06 1.85 14.40
C GLY A 2 0.54 0.39 14.35
N ARG A 3 1.35 -0.03 15.33
CA ARG A 3 2.12 -1.30 15.25
C ARG A 3 1.25 -2.55 15.04
N GLY A 4 0.18 -2.71 15.82
CA GLY A 4 -0.65 -3.92 15.76
C GLY A 4 -1.28 -4.15 14.38
N ARG A 5 -1.95 -3.12 13.85
CA ARG A 5 -2.59 -3.17 12.52
C ARG A 5 -1.57 -3.27 11.39
N ALA A 6 -0.40 -2.63 11.52
CA ALA A 6 0.66 -2.76 10.51
C ALA A 6 1.15 -4.21 10.40
N LEU A 7 1.36 -4.90 11.52
CA LEU A 7 1.75 -6.31 11.52
C LEU A 7 0.63 -7.22 10.98
N GLU A 8 -0.63 -6.95 11.35
CA GLU A 8 -1.78 -7.67 10.82
C GLU A 8 -1.82 -7.62 9.28
N VAL A 9 -1.68 -6.42 8.72
CA VAL A 9 -1.66 -6.20 7.27
C VAL A 9 -0.45 -6.89 6.62
N MET A 10 0.76 -6.59 7.09
CA MET A 10 1.99 -7.04 6.43
C MET A 10 2.21 -8.56 6.52
N LEU A 11 1.78 -9.20 7.61
CA LEU A 11 2.01 -10.63 7.82
C LEU A 11 0.87 -11.51 7.29
N SER A 12 -0.34 -10.99 7.17
CA SER A 12 -1.48 -11.78 6.69
C SER A 12 -1.55 -11.87 5.16
N ALA A 13 -0.99 -10.89 4.44
CA ALA A 13 -1.09 -10.76 2.98
C ALA A 13 -2.54 -10.86 2.46
N ARG A 14 -3.52 -10.41 3.26
CA ARG A 14 -4.93 -10.39 2.90
C ARG A 14 -5.33 -9.11 2.19
N ASP A 15 -6.43 -9.19 1.45
CA ASP A 15 -7.10 -8.01 0.89
C ASP A 15 -7.93 -7.29 1.96
N TYR A 16 -7.93 -5.96 1.88
CA TYR A 16 -8.65 -5.05 2.76
C TYR A 16 -9.56 -4.17 1.91
N ASP A 17 -10.87 -4.18 2.20
CA ASP A 17 -11.81 -3.26 1.57
C ASP A 17 -11.56 -1.80 1.98
N ALA A 18 -12.18 -0.87 1.25
CA ALA A 18 -11.98 0.56 1.45
C ALA A 18 -12.42 0.99 2.86
N GLU A 19 -13.55 0.49 3.37
CA GLU A 19 -14.04 0.86 4.71
C GLU A 19 -13.10 0.40 5.82
N LEU A 20 -12.55 -0.81 5.74
CA LEU A 20 -11.59 -1.33 6.72
C LEU A 20 -10.26 -0.59 6.63
N ALA A 21 -9.77 -0.31 5.41
CA ALA A 21 -8.56 0.48 5.19
C ALA A 21 -8.68 1.89 5.78
N GLU A 22 -9.85 2.54 5.67
CA GLU A 22 -10.13 3.82 6.33
C GLU A 22 -10.11 3.68 7.86
N ARG A 23 -10.83 2.70 8.44
CA ARG A 23 -10.84 2.46 9.90
C ARG A 23 -9.44 2.20 10.46
N TYR A 24 -8.54 1.64 9.65
CA TYR A 24 -7.16 1.39 10.02
C TYR A 24 -6.29 2.64 9.91
N GLY A 25 -6.75 3.68 9.24
CA GLY A 25 -5.96 4.85 8.89
C GLY A 25 -4.83 4.48 7.92
N TRP A 26 -5.12 3.59 6.97
CA TRP A 26 -4.26 3.31 5.82
C TRP A 26 -4.56 4.31 4.69
N ILE A 27 -5.85 4.52 4.41
CA ILE A 27 -6.32 5.58 3.51
C ILE A 27 -7.01 6.68 4.31
N ASN A 28 -7.17 7.86 3.70
CA ASN A 28 -7.82 9.00 4.36
C ASN A 28 -9.32 8.81 4.53
N ARG A 29 -10.02 8.36 3.46
CA ARG A 29 -11.47 8.17 3.39
C ARG A 29 -11.85 7.16 2.31
N ALA A 30 -12.80 6.30 2.60
CA ALA A 30 -13.62 5.55 1.67
C ALA A 30 -14.86 6.38 1.29
N LEU A 31 -15.27 6.31 0.04
CA LEU A 31 -16.40 7.05 -0.51
C LEU A 31 -17.21 6.13 -1.43
N PRO A 32 -18.51 6.40 -1.62
CA PRO A 32 -19.28 5.78 -2.68
C PRO A 32 -18.58 5.98 -4.04
N ALA A 33 -18.53 4.93 -4.86
CA ALA A 33 -17.78 4.95 -6.12
C ALA A 33 -18.21 6.08 -7.06
N ASN A 34 -19.49 6.43 -7.07
CA ASN A 34 -20.08 7.51 -7.88
C ASN A 34 -19.76 8.93 -7.36
N GLU A 35 -19.22 9.07 -6.15
CA GLU A 35 -18.87 10.36 -5.55
C GLU A 35 -17.35 10.63 -5.59
N LEU A 36 -16.53 9.60 -5.82
CA LEU A 36 -15.08 9.68 -5.72
C LEU A 36 -14.48 10.74 -6.66
N ASP A 37 -14.90 10.75 -7.93
CA ASP A 37 -14.37 11.67 -8.94
C ASP A 37 -14.68 13.14 -8.61
N GLU A 38 -15.92 13.42 -8.20
CA GLU A 38 -16.32 14.77 -7.82
C GLU A 38 -15.57 15.24 -6.57
N PHE A 39 -15.47 14.36 -5.57
CA PHE A 39 -14.78 14.65 -4.33
C PHE A 39 -13.30 14.99 -4.57
N VAL A 40 -12.57 14.14 -5.31
CA VAL A 40 -11.15 14.35 -5.61
C VAL A 40 -10.95 15.61 -6.45
N GLY A 41 -11.78 15.81 -7.48
CA GLY A 41 -11.73 17.00 -8.32
C GLY A 41 -11.98 18.29 -7.54
N GLY A 42 -12.95 18.27 -6.62
CA GLY A 42 -13.27 19.39 -5.73
C GLY A 42 -12.11 19.73 -4.79
N LEU A 43 -11.51 18.72 -4.16
CA LEU A 43 -10.36 18.89 -3.27
C LEU A 43 -9.16 19.48 -4.02
N ALA A 44 -8.84 18.95 -5.20
CA ALA A 44 -7.73 19.44 -6.03
C ALA A 44 -7.94 20.92 -6.42
N ARG A 45 -9.14 21.29 -6.89
CA ARG A 45 -9.48 22.68 -7.22
C ARG A 45 -9.39 23.60 -6.01
N ARG A 46 -9.78 23.13 -4.82
CA ARG A 46 -9.65 23.91 -3.58
C ARG A 46 -8.18 24.16 -3.24
N LEU A 47 -7.33 23.13 -3.31
CA LEU A 47 -5.90 23.27 -3.06
C LEU A 47 -5.24 24.22 -4.07
N ALA A 48 -5.57 24.13 -5.35
CA ALA A 48 -5.02 24.98 -6.40
C ALA A 48 -5.25 26.50 -6.20
N ARG A 49 -6.21 26.88 -5.35
CA ARG A 49 -6.50 28.30 -5.03
C ARG A 49 -5.56 28.90 -3.98
N PHE A 50 -4.77 28.09 -3.28
CA PHE A 50 -3.90 28.58 -2.20
C PHE A 50 -2.46 28.85 -2.69
N PRO A 51 -1.73 29.78 -2.05
CA PRO A 51 -0.35 30.09 -2.43
C PRO A 51 0.59 28.88 -2.37
N ALA A 52 1.32 28.64 -3.45
CA ALA A 52 2.22 27.48 -3.57
C ALA A 52 3.29 27.45 -2.46
N ALA A 53 3.85 28.61 -2.09
CA ALA A 53 4.85 28.72 -1.03
C ALA A 53 4.31 28.22 0.33
N GLY A 54 3.06 28.58 0.67
CA GLY A 54 2.43 28.11 1.90
C GLY A 54 2.22 26.59 1.90
N GLN A 55 1.82 26.03 0.75
CA GLN A 55 1.67 24.59 0.60
C GLN A 55 3.00 23.84 0.72
N ALA A 56 4.08 24.37 0.15
CA ALA A 56 5.41 23.79 0.25
C ALA A 56 5.86 23.73 1.71
N THR A 57 5.76 24.86 2.44
CA THR A 57 6.12 24.92 3.86
C THR A 57 5.34 23.90 4.70
N VAL A 58 4.03 23.77 4.48
CA VAL A 58 3.20 22.79 5.21
C VAL A 58 3.65 21.36 4.91
N LYS A 59 3.88 21.02 3.63
CA LYS A 59 4.35 19.69 3.22
C LYS A 59 5.71 19.37 3.84
N ASP A 60 6.65 20.31 3.81
CA ASP A 60 7.99 20.13 4.36
C ASP A 60 7.95 19.85 5.86
N ARG A 61 7.15 20.62 6.62
CA ARG A 61 7.01 20.42 8.06
C ARG A 61 6.33 19.11 8.42
N VAL A 62 5.30 18.71 7.68
CA VAL A 62 4.64 17.41 7.88
C VAL A 62 5.60 16.27 7.56
N ASN A 63 6.32 16.34 6.44
CA ASN A 63 7.29 15.33 6.05
C ASN A 63 8.41 15.16 7.08
N ALA A 64 8.93 16.27 7.62
CA ALA A 64 9.96 16.24 8.64
C ALA A 64 9.53 15.54 9.96
N ILE A 65 8.23 15.42 10.21
CA ILE A 65 7.68 14.76 11.41
C ILE A 65 7.27 13.32 11.11
N ALA A 66 6.74 13.07 9.91
CA ALA A 66 6.02 11.83 9.61
C ALA A 66 6.82 10.83 8.75
N LEU A 67 7.86 11.26 8.04
CA LEU A 67 8.66 10.37 7.19
C LEU A 67 9.86 9.80 7.94
N ALA A 68 10.17 8.54 7.67
CA ALA A 68 11.41 7.92 8.10
C ALA A 68 12.62 8.52 7.34
N PRO A 69 13.84 8.43 7.89
CA PRO A 69 15.06 8.73 7.17
C PRO A 69 15.22 7.91 5.88
N ALA A 70 15.87 8.50 4.86
CA ALA A 70 16.14 7.81 3.60
C ALA A 70 16.95 6.50 3.76
N ASP A 71 17.78 6.42 4.81
CA ASP A 71 18.58 5.24 5.13
C ASP A 71 17.73 4.04 5.53
N ASP A 72 16.61 4.27 6.22
CA ASP A 72 15.69 3.21 6.63
C ASP A 72 14.98 2.61 5.41
N PHE A 73 14.56 3.44 4.44
CA PHE A 73 14.00 2.95 3.18
C PHE A 73 15.00 2.12 2.36
N ARG A 74 16.29 2.52 2.36
CA ARG A 74 17.34 1.73 1.70
C ARG A 74 17.52 0.38 2.38
N ARG A 75 17.51 0.36 3.72
CA ARG A 75 17.56 -0.88 4.50
C ARG A 75 16.38 -1.81 4.19
N ASP A 76 15.16 -1.27 4.12
CA ASP A 76 13.97 -2.06 3.77
C ASP A 76 14.09 -2.66 2.36
N SER A 77 14.61 -1.89 1.39
CA SER A 77 14.85 -2.37 0.03
C SER A 77 15.92 -3.47 -0.03
N ASP A 78 17.01 -3.32 0.72
CA ASP A 78 18.08 -4.34 0.80
C ASP A 78 17.56 -5.65 1.40
N LEU A 79 16.76 -5.56 2.48
CA LEU A 79 16.14 -6.71 3.14
C LEU A 79 15.18 -7.44 2.20
N PHE A 80 14.30 -6.70 1.51
CA PHE A 80 13.42 -7.28 0.49
C PHE A 80 14.22 -7.94 -0.63
N GLY A 81 15.24 -7.25 -1.15
CA GLY A 81 16.09 -7.75 -2.21
C GLY A 81 16.85 -9.02 -1.83
N ALA A 82 17.30 -9.15 -0.57
CA ALA A 82 17.91 -10.39 -0.07
C ALA A 82 16.86 -11.50 0.10
N ALA A 83 15.70 -11.20 0.68
CA ALA A 83 14.64 -12.17 0.94
C ALA A 83 14.08 -12.78 -0.35
N VAL A 84 13.80 -11.96 -1.37
CA VAL A 84 13.21 -12.43 -2.63
C VAL A 84 14.14 -13.36 -3.42
N ARG A 85 15.46 -13.26 -3.19
CA ARG A 85 16.47 -14.15 -3.81
C ARG A 85 16.58 -15.51 -3.10
N GLY A 86 15.97 -15.68 -1.93
CA GLY A 86 15.97 -16.95 -1.20
C GLY A 86 15.28 -18.07 -1.97
N ALA A 87 15.75 -19.31 -1.78
CA ALA A 87 15.22 -20.48 -2.49
C ALA A 87 13.71 -20.69 -2.24
N GLU A 88 13.24 -20.48 -1.01
CA GLU A 88 11.82 -20.58 -0.67
C GLU A 88 10.98 -19.53 -1.42
N ALA A 89 11.41 -18.26 -1.39
CA ALA A 89 10.71 -17.18 -2.08
C ALA A 89 10.66 -17.44 -3.60
N GLN A 90 11.75 -17.89 -4.20
CA GLN A 90 11.79 -18.27 -5.62
C GLN A 90 10.84 -19.43 -5.92
N ALA A 91 10.82 -20.48 -5.09
CA ALA A 91 9.90 -21.60 -5.27
C ALA A 91 8.42 -21.15 -5.20
N ARG A 92 8.08 -20.29 -4.23
CA ARG A 92 6.71 -19.73 -4.11
C ARG A 92 6.34 -18.85 -5.31
N ILE A 93 7.25 -18.03 -5.82
CA ILE A 93 7.04 -17.21 -7.01
C ILE A 93 6.79 -18.09 -8.25
N GLN A 94 7.61 -19.13 -8.45
CA GLN A 94 7.40 -20.06 -9.58
C GLN A 94 6.08 -20.82 -9.47
N ALA A 95 5.70 -21.23 -8.25
CA ALA A 95 4.40 -21.85 -8.01
C ALA A 95 3.25 -20.87 -8.30
N ALA A 96 3.35 -19.60 -7.88
CA ALA A 96 2.35 -18.58 -8.18
C ALA A 96 2.21 -18.34 -9.68
N LEU A 97 3.33 -18.22 -10.41
CA LEU A 97 3.33 -18.09 -11.88
C LEU A 97 2.65 -19.30 -12.55
N ALA A 98 2.94 -20.52 -12.10
CA ALA A 98 2.29 -21.72 -12.61
C ALA A 98 0.77 -21.76 -12.36
N HIS A 99 0.30 -21.04 -11.33
CA HIS A 99 -1.12 -20.90 -10.98
C HIS A 99 -1.76 -19.59 -11.50
N GLY A 100 -1.08 -18.91 -12.43
CA GLY A 100 -1.65 -17.78 -13.15
C GLY A 100 -1.38 -16.41 -12.54
N PHE A 101 -0.45 -16.28 -11.60
CA PHE A 101 0.06 -14.96 -11.20
C PHE A 101 0.42 -14.13 -12.44
N GLN A 102 0.11 -12.83 -12.41
CA GLN A 102 0.15 -11.91 -13.56
C GLN A 102 -0.94 -12.09 -14.62
N ASN A 103 -1.91 -12.99 -14.42
CA ASN A 103 -3.14 -13.06 -15.23
C ASN A 103 -4.33 -12.48 -14.46
N ARG A 104 -5.24 -11.82 -15.18
CA ARG A 104 -6.39 -11.09 -14.59
C ARG A 104 -7.19 -11.92 -13.58
N ASP A 105 -7.55 -13.15 -13.92
CA ASP A 105 -8.45 -13.96 -13.09
C ASP A 105 -7.81 -14.34 -11.75
N ALA A 106 -6.50 -14.61 -11.74
CA ALA A 106 -5.77 -14.91 -10.52
C ALA A 106 -5.49 -13.64 -9.71
N GLU A 107 -5.21 -12.52 -10.37
CA GLU A 107 -4.96 -11.22 -9.72
C GLU A 107 -6.21 -10.63 -9.06
N LEU A 108 -7.42 -10.99 -9.49
CA LEU A 108 -8.67 -10.57 -8.86
C LEU A 108 -8.86 -11.12 -7.44
N ASP A 109 -8.19 -12.23 -7.10
CA ASP A 109 -8.20 -12.85 -5.78
C ASP A 109 -6.79 -13.33 -5.41
N LEU A 110 -5.81 -12.41 -5.51
CA LEU A 110 -4.40 -12.70 -5.27
C LEU A 110 -4.16 -13.20 -3.83
N ALA A 111 -4.87 -12.66 -2.84
CA ALA A 111 -4.74 -13.10 -1.46
C ALA A 111 -5.09 -14.59 -1.30
N LYS A 112 -6.16 -15.06 -1.96
CA LYS A 112 -6.50 -16.48 -1.97
C LYS A 112 -5.44 -17.31 -2.68
N LEU A 113 -4.95 -16.87 -3.86
CA LEU A 113 -3.87 -17.56 -4.56
C LEU A 113 -2.65 -17.77 -3.64
N LEU A 114 -2.22 -16.72 -2.92
CA LEU A 114 -1.09 -16.80 -2.01
C LEU A 114 -1.36 -17.71 -0.81
N GLY A 115 -2.59 -17.70 -0.28
CA GLY A 115 -3.02 -18.59 0.80
C GLY A 115 -3.02 -20.06 0.39
N ASP A 116 -3.46 -20.38 -0.83
CA ASP A 116 -3.49 -21.74 -1.36
C ASP A 116 -2.09 -22.31 -1.64
N LEU A 117 -1.08 -21.44 -1.82
CA LEU A 117 0.33 -21.80 -1.99
C LEU A 117 1.08 -21.98 -0.66
N ALA A 118 0.48 -21.65 0.48
CA ALA A 118 1.07 -21.83 1.79
C ALA A 118 0.90 -23.29 2.25
N VAL A 119 1.81 -24.15 1.76
CA VAL A 119 2.04 -25.51 2.30
C VAL A 119 3.18 -25.47 3.31
#